data_AF-X1U9N6-F1
#
_entry.id   AF-X1U9N6-F1
#
_cell.length_a   1.000
_cell.length_b   1.000
_cell.length_c   1.000
_cell.angle_alpha   90.00
_cell.angle_beta   90.00
_cell.angle_gamma   90.00
#
_symmetry.space_group_name_H-M   'P 1'
#
loop_
_entity.id
_entity.type
_entity.pdbx_description
1 polymer ?
#
loop_
_entity_poly.entity_id
_entity_poly.type
_entity_poly.pdbx_seq_one_letter_code
_entity_poly.pdbx_strand_id
1 'polypeptide(L)'
;GNKPLPINKFILFAYNPNDDDADSLYGESDFRAAHQYYFSNNVIKKFWNIFLEKFGQPTVIGRYEPGTDKAKQDEYLDILKTIQVDTAIVMPKSLEAEFIEATRRGDAGYKIAFDTNNAMIARALLVGTLLMDTGEKGSWALSKTHFDIFIYILDYLGTETEDKNSYMGGT
;
A
#
# COMPACT_ATOMS: atom_id res chain seq x y z
N GLY A 1 5.00 12.69 -37.70
CA GLY A 1 4.33 12.09 -38.88
C GLY A 1 4.07 10.64 -38.58
N ASN A 2 2.80 10.27 -38.38
CA ASN A 2 2.41 8.87 -38.19
C ASN A 2 2.57 8.14 -39.52
N LYS A 3 3.55 7.24 -39.61
CA LYS A 3 3.63 6.29 -40.72
C LYS A 3 2.89 5.02 -40.29
N PRO A 4 1.83 4.59 -40.99
CA PRO A 4 1.17 3.34 -40.69
C PRO A 4 2.14 2.19 -40.95
N LEU A 5 2.34 1.34 -39.95
CA LEU A 5 3.18 0.15 -40.05
C LEU A 5 2.30 -1.07 -40.36
N PRO A 6 2.77 -1.99 -41.21
CA PRO A 6 1.97 -3.14 -41.59
C PRO A 6 1.89 -4.14 -40.44
N ILE A 7 0.67 -4.53 -40.06
CA ILE A 7 0.37 -5.37 -38.89
C ILE A 7 1.06 -6.74 -38.98
N ASN A 8 1.20 -7.29 -40.19
CA ASN A 8 1.83 -8.59 -40.45
C ASN A 8 3.33 -8.66 -40.11
N LYS A 9 3.95 -7.56 -39.66
CA LYS A 9 5.34 -7.54 -39.17
C LYS A 9 5.45 -7.55 -37.65
N PHE A 10 4.32 -7.59 -36.94
CA PHE A 10 4.27 -7.54 -35.48
C PHE A 10 3.47 -8.71 -34.95
N ILE A 11 3.95 -9.29 -33.85
CA ILE A 11 3.16 -10.21 -33.03
C ILE A 11 2.41 -9.35 -32.01
N LEU A 12 1.08 -9.35 -32.11
CA LEU A 12 0.21 -8.63 -31.18
C LEU A 12 -0.24 -9.60 -30.09
N PHE A 13 0.25 -9.39 -28.88
CA PHE A 13 -0.16 -10.15 -27.71
C PHE A 13 -1.15 -9.33 -26.88
N ALA A 14 -2.34 -9.89 -26.67
CA ALA A 14 -3.34 -9.40 -25.73
C ALA A 14 -3.57 -10.47 -24.66
N TYR A 15 -3.50 -10.05 -23.40
CA TYR A 15 -3.73 -10.90 -22.23
C TYR A 15 -5.19 -10.81 -21.79
N ASN A 16 -5.84 -11.96 -21.58
CA ASN A 16 -7.28 -12.07 -21.30
C ASN A 16 -8.16 -11.20 -22.23
N PRO A 17 -8.11 -11.42 -23.56
CA PRO A 17 -8.98 -10.73 -24.50
C PRO A 17 -10.45 -11.12 -24.24
N ASN A 18 -11.38 -10.18 -24.38
CA ASN A 18 -12.80 -10.50 -24.28
C ASN A 18 -13.22 -11.36 -25.49
N ASP A 19 -13.60 -12.61 -25.26
CA ASP A 19 -14.03 -13.55 -26.32
C ASP A 19 -15.33 -13.11 -27.04
N ASP A 20 -16.07 -12.17 -26.44
CA ASP A 20 -17.30 -11.58 -26.96
C ASP A 20 -17.04 -10.68 -28.17
N ASP A 21 -15.81 -10.15 -28.28
CA ASP A 21 -15.32 -9.29 -29.34
C ASP A 21 -14.06 -9.92 -29.95
N ALA A 22 -14.24 -10.88 -30.86
CA ALA A 22 -13.15 -11.56 -31.59
C ALA A 22 -12.16 -10.62 -32.32
N ASP A 23 -12.48 -9.32 -32.39
CA ASP A 23 -11.67 -8.24 -32.97
C ASP A 23 -11.05 -7.28 -31.93
N SER A 24 -11.17 -7.55 -30.62
CA SER A 24 -10.59 -6.68 -29.58
C SER A 24 -9.06 -6.79 -29.59
N LEU A 25 -8.41 -5.72 -30.07
CA LEU A 25 -6.94 -5.56 -30.04
C LEU A 25 -6.39 -5.32 -28.62
N TYR A 26 -7.25 -5.19 -27.61
CA TYR A 26 -6.87 -4.87 -26.24
C TYR A 26 -7.21 -6.02 -25.29
N GLY A 27 -6.26 -6.34 -24.41
CA GLY A 27 -6.45 -7.26 -23.30
C GLY A 27 -6.78 -6.55 -21.98
N GLU A 28 -7.20 -7.30 -20.98
CA GLU A 28 -7.44 -6.81 -19.63
C GLU A 28 -6.27 -7.16 -18.68
N SER A 29 -5.65 -6.16 -18.06
CA SER A 29 -4.52 -6.40 -17.13
C SER A 29 -4.96 -7.02 -15.80
N ASP A 30 -4.23 -8.04 -15.31
CA ASP A 30 -4.40 -8.59 -13.95
C ASP A 30 -4.26 -7.53 -12.84
N PHE A 31 -3.48 -6.48 -13.09
CA PHE A 31 -3.32 -5.37 -12.14
C PHE A 31 -4.62 -4.62 -11.90
N ARG A 32 -5.63 -4.74 -12.77
CA ARG A 32 -6.94 -4.15 -12.58
C ARG A 32 -7.62 -4.67 -11.30
N ALA A 33 -7.53 -5.97 -11.03
CA ALA A 33 -8.09 -6.57 -9.82
C ALA A 33 -7.29 -6.18 -8.55
N ALA A 34 -5.96 -6.02 -8.69
CA ALA A 34 -5.07 -5.60 -7.60
C ALA A 34 -5.14 -4.09 -7.29
N HIS A 35 -5.60 -3.27 -8.24
CA HIS A 35 -5.51 -1.81 -8.18
C HIS A 35 -6.17 -1.21 -6.93
N GLN A 36 -7.37 -1.68 -6.57
CA GLN A 36 -8.10 -1.18 -5.39
C GLN A 36 -7.31 -1.36 -4.09
N TYR A 37 -6.63 -2.51 -3.93
CA TYR A 37 -5.85 -2.83 -2.75
C TYR A 37 -4.54 -2.05 -2.72
N TYR A 38 -3.90 -1.89 -3.88
CA TYR A 38 -2.72 -1.04 -4.02
C TYR A 38 -3.03 0.42 -3.66
N PHE A 39 -4.13 0.96 -4.18
CA PHE A 39 -4.58 2.31 -3.86
C PHE A 39 -4.88 2.47 -2.37
N SER A 40 -5.63 1.52 -1.79
CA SER A 40 -5.92 1.49 -0.36
C SER A 40 -4.64 1.50 0.48
N ASN A 41 -3.63 0.71 0.10
CA ASN A 41 -2.33 0.69 0.76
C ASN A 41 -1.59 2.02 0.71
N ASN A 42 -1.65 2.74 -0.40
CA ASN A 42 -1.06 4.08 -0.49
C ASN A 42 -1.73 5.07 0.48
N VAL A 43 -3.04 4.94 0.70
CA VAL A 43 -3.78 5.76 1.66
C VAL A 43 -3.47 5.33 3.11
N ILE A 44 -3.51 4.03 3.39
CA ILE A 44 -3.20 3.46 4.71
C ILE A 44 -1.81 3.86 5.17
N LYS A 45 -0.78 3.73 4.30
CA LYS A 45 0.60 4.14 4.63
C LYS A 45 0.68 5.61 5.05
N LYS A 46 -0.04 6.51 4.37
CA LYS A 46 -0.05 7.94 4.72
C LYS A 46 -0.62 8.16 6.13
N PHE A 47 -1.77 7.55 6.44
CA PHE A 47 -2.37 7.67 7.76
C PHE A 47 -1.57 6.97 8.84
N TRP A 48 -0.94 5.84 8.51
CA TRP A 48 -0.07 5.12 9.44
C TRP A 48 1.17 5.97 9.79
N ASN A 49 1.80 6.62 8.82
CA ASN A 49 2.91 7.54 9.09
C ASN A 49 2.50 8.72 9.98
N ILE A 50 1.33 9.34 9.72
CA ILE A 50 0.79 10.42 10.57
C ILE A 50 0.51 9.89 11.99
N PHE A 51 0.01 8.66 12.10
CA PHE A 51 -0.21 8.03 13.39
C PHE A 51 1.11 7.83 14.14
N LEU A 52 2.14 7.29 13.48
CA LEU A 52 3.46 7.06 14.06
C LEU A 52 4.13 8.37 14.50
N GLU A 53 3.98 9.44 13.70
CA GLU A 53 4.43 10.79 14.06
C GLU A 53 3.74 11.28 15.33
N LYS A 54 2.41 11.20 15.41
CA LYS A 54 1.65 11.61 16.60
C LYS A 54 1.93 10.74 17.83
N PHE A 55 2.25 9.47 17.63
CA PHE A 55 2.61 8.56 18.70
C PHE A 55 4.02 8.85 19.24
N GLY A 56 4.99 9.11 18.35
CA GLY A 56 6.35 9.49 18.76
C GLY A 56 6.46 10.92 19.28
N GLN A 57 5.58 11.82 18.82
CA GLN A 57 5.51 13.23 19.19
C GLN A 57 4.07 13.62 19.56
N PRO A 58 3.60 13.25 20.77
CA PRO A 58 2.25 13.58 21.20
C PRO A 58 2.02 15.09 21.22
N THR A 59 0.80 15.48 20.90
CA THR A 59 0.40 16.89 20.94
C THR A 59 0.25 17.33 22.38
N VAL A 60 0.90 18.45 22.73
CA VAL A 60 0.77 19.05 24.05
C VAL A 60 -0.37 20.06 24.05
N ILE A 61 -1.24 19.99 25.05
CA ILE A 61 -2.21 21.05 25.34
C ILE A 61 -1.72 21.86 26.53
N GLY A 62 -1.57 23.16 26.33
CA GLY A 62 -1.33 24.12 27.41
C GLY A 62 -2.64 24.76 27.84
N ARG A 63 -2.92 24.76 29.14
CA ARG A 63 -4.03 25.50 29.74
C ARG A 63 -3.49 26.65 30.58
N TYR A 64 -4.11 27.82 30.43
CA TYR A 64 -3.76 29.04 31.15
C TYR A 64 -5.02 29.73 31.66
N GLU A 65 -4.85 30.63 32.63
CA GLU A 65 -5.97 31.30 33.29
C GLU A 65 -6.76 32.25 32.37
N PRO A 66 -8.10 32.30 32.51
CA PRO A 66 -8.93 33.25 31.78
C PRO A 66 -8.50 34.71 32.03
N GLY A 67 -8.35 35.49 30.96
CA GLY A 67 -7.87 36.88 31.05
C GLY A 67 -6.36 37.07 30.87
N THR A 68 -5.62 35.99 30.54
CA THR A 68 -4.20 36.10 30.16
C THR A 68 -4.04 36.94 28.89
N ASP A 69 -3.17 37.95 28.93
CA ASP A 69 -2.86 38.80 27.77
C ASP A 69 -2.27 38.00 26.61
N LYS A 70 -2.58 38.41 25.37
CA LYS A 70 -2.13 37.73 24.15
C LYS A 70 -0.61 37.55 24.09
N ALA A 71 0.15 38.55 24.53
CA ALA A 71 1.62 38.47 24.55
C ALA A 71 2.14 37.32 25.43
N LYS A 72 1.47 37.04 26.55
CA LYS A 72 1.82 35.90 27.42
C LYS A 72 1.33 34.57 26.84
N GLN A 73 0.20 34.56 26.14
CA GLN A 73 -0.26 33.36 25.43
C GLN A 73 0.76 32.93 24.37
N ASP A 74 1.32 33.88 23.63
CA ASP A 74 2.34 33.62 22.61
C ASP A 74 3.65 33.10 23.27
N GLU A 75 4.07 33.67 24.40
CA GLU A 75 5.20 33.17 25.19
C GLU A 75 4.99 31.72 25.66
N TYR A 76 3.81 31.41 26.19
CA TYR A 76 3.47 30.04 26.60
C TYR A 76 3.47 29.07 25.44
N LEU A 77 2.97 29.48 24.27
CA LEU A 77 3.00 28.66 23.06
C LEU A 77 4.44 28.33 22.64
N ASP A 78 5.36 29.28 22.74
CA ASP A 78 6.77 29.06 22.40
C ASP A 78 7.47 28.11 23.41
N ILE A 79 7.12 28.21 24.69
CA ILE A 79 7.55 27.22 25.70
C ILE A 79 7.05 25.82 25.32
N LEU A 80 5.77 25.68 24.96
CA LEU A 80 5.17 24.38 24.59
C LEU A 80 5.80 23.77 23.32
N LYS A 81 6.18 24.59 22.32
CA LYS A 81 6.90 24.10 21.13
C LYS A 81 8.26 23.49 21.49
N THR A 82 8.90 24.03 22.53
CA THR A 82 10.21 23.57 23.01
C THR A 82 10.12 22.22 23.72
N ILE A 83 8.93 21.87 24.27
CA ILE A 83 8.65 20.57 24.95
C ILE A 83 8.92 19.34 24.09
N GLN A 84 8.74 19.43 22.78
CA GLN A 84 8.97 18.26 21.92
C GLN A 84 10.45 17.97 21.63
N VAL A 85 11.35 18.92 21.91
CA VAL A 85 12.78 18.81 21.56
C VAL A 85 13.66 18.74 22.80
N ASP A 86 13.32 19.46 23.87
CA ASP A 86 14.19 19.63 25.03
C ASP A 86 13.92 18.61 26.16
N THR A 87 15.01 18.18 26.82
CA THR A 87 14.97 17.19 27.91
C THR A 87 14.52 17.78 29.26
N ALA A 88 14.58 19.11 29.44
CA ALA A 88 14.20 19.80 30.67
C ALA A 88 13.68 21.21 30.40
N ILE A 89 12.55 21.60 31.01
CA ILE A 89 11.86 22.85 30.70
C ILE A 89 11.37 23.52 31.98
N VAL A 90 11.48 24.85 32.02
CA VAL A 90 10.97 25.69 33.10
C VAL A 90 9.66 26.32 32.65
N MET A 91 8.58 26.04 33.39
CA MET A 91 7.25 26.58 33.10
C MET A 91 6.72 27.38 34.30
N PRO A 92 5.97 28.46 34.06
CA PRO A 92 5.31 29.19 35.14
C PRO A 92 4.22 28.33 35.79
N LYS A 93 4.03 28.47 37.11
CA LYS A 93 3.05 27.67 37.88
C LYS A 93 1.60 27.78 37.40
N SER A 94 1.26 28.83 36.65
CA SER A 94 -0.08 29.05 36.09
C SER A 94 -0.30 28.37 34.74
N LEU A 95 0.72 27.72 34.17
CA LEU A 95 0.65 27.00 32.90
C LEU A 95 0.66 25.50 33.17
N GLU A 96 -0.46 24.84 32.89
CA GLU A 96 -0.58 23.38 32.95
C GLU A 96 -0.39 22.81 31.55
N ALA A 97 0.57 21.89 31.39
CA ALA A 97 0.82 21.19 30.14
C ALA A 97 0.42 19.72 30.30
N GLU A 98 -0.46 19.24 29.43
CA GLU A 98 -0.85 17.84 29.34
C GLU A 98 -0.54 17.29 27.95
N PHE A 99 -0.05 16.06 27.89
CA PHE A 99 0.03 15.35 26.62
C PHE A 99 -1.34 14.78 26.29
N ILE A 100 -1.83 15.09 25.09
CA ILE A 100 -2.95 14.36 24.52
C ILE A 100 -2.39 13.04 24.02
N GLU A 101 -2.32 12.05 24.90
CA GLU A 101 -2.07 10.68 24.47
C GLU A 101 -3.24 10.25 23.57
N ALA A 102 -2.92 9.84 22.35
CA ALA A 102 -3.88 9.15 21.53
C ALA A 102 -4.11 7.77 22.16
N THR A 103 -5.09 7.62 23.04
CA THR A 103 -5.58 6.33 23.52
C THR A 103 -6.27 5.61 22.36
N ARG A 104 -5.51 5.19 21.36
CA ARG A 104 -5.98 4.43 20.21
C ARG A 104 -5.23 3.11 20.24
N ARG A 105 -5.91 2.04 20.65
CA ARG A 105 -5.47 0.63 20.53
C ARG A 105 -5.34 0.17 19.06
N GLY A 106 -4.94 1.05 18.15
CA GLY A 106 -5.07 0.92 16.70
C GLY A 106 -3.77 0.66 15.94
N ASP A 107 -2.61 0.64 16.61
CA ASP A 107 -1.30 0.41 15.98
C ASP A 107 -1.26 -0.90 15.17
N ALA A 108 -1.78 -1.97 15.76
CA ALA A 108 -1.91 -3.26 15.09
C ALA A 108 -2.87 -3.18 13.88
N GLY A 109 -3.86 -2.30 13.90
CA GLY A 109 -4.87 -2.18 12.85
C GLY A 109 -4.29 -1.71 11.52
N TYR A 110 -3.37 -0.74 11.52
CA TYR A 110 -2.72 -0.27 10.29
C TYR A 110 -1.87 -1.37 9.65
N LYS A 111 -1.04 -2.06 10.45
CA LYS A 111 -0.22 -3.17 9.97
C LYS A 111 -1.08 -4.31 9.42
N ILE A 112 -2.10 -4.74 10.16
CA ILE A 112 -3.00 -5.82 9.74
C ILE A 112 -3.72 -5.45 8.43
N ALA A 113 -4.24 -4.23 8.30
CA ALA A 113 -4.90 -3.78 7.08
C ALA A 113 -3.93 -3.74 5.89
N PHE A 114 -2.71 -3.24 6.12
CA PHE A 114 -1.66 -3.18 5.10
C PHE A 114 -1.26 -4.58 4.60
N ASP A 115 -1.01 -5.50 5.52
CA ASP A 115 -0.64 -6.89 5.22
C ASP A 115 -1.80 -7.64 4.54
N THR A 116 -3.04 -7.41 4.98
CA THR A 116 -4.23 -8.00 4.35
C THR A 116 -4.36 -7.56 2.90
N ASN A 117 -4.18 -6.28 2.60
CA ASN A 117 -4.21 -5.78 1.23
C ASN A 117 -3.06 -6.35 0.39
N ASN A 118 -1.84 -6.49 0.94
CA ASN A 118 -0.74 -7.13 0.22
C ASN A 118 -1.07 -8.59 -0.12
N ALA A 119 -1.71 -9.30 0.81
CA ALA A 119 -2.17 -10.66 0.56
C ALA A 119 -3.25 -10.72 -0.54
N MET A 120 -4.17 -9.74 -0.59
CA MET A 120 -5.18 -9.66 -1.66
C MET A 120 -4.57 -9.29 -3.01
N ILE A 121 -3.53 -8.44 -3.06
CA ILE A 121 -2.78 -8.14 -4.29
C ILE A 121 -2.12 -9.41 -4.82
N ALA A 122 -1.43 -10.17 -3.96
CA ALA A 122 -0.80 -11.43 -4.36
C ALA A 122 -1.83 -12.42 -4.91
N ARG A 123 -2.98 -12.57 -4.23
CA ARG A 123 -4.10 -13.41 -4.70
C ARG A 123 -4.67 -12.95 -6.03
N ALA A 124 -4.81 -11.64 -6.25
CA ALA A 124 -5.31 -11.08 -7.51
C ALA A 124 -4.36 -11.36 -8.68
N LEU A 125 -3.05 -11.46 -8.42
CA LEU A 125 -2.03 -11.82 -9.40
C LEU A 125 -1.76 -13.33 -9.47
N LEU A 126 -2.60 -14.14 -8.81
CA LEU A 126 -2.43 -15.59 -8.67
C LEU A 126 -1.06 -16.03 -8.10
N VAL A 127 -0.36 -15.10 -7.45
CA VAL A 127 0.88 -15.37 -6.72
C VAL A 127 0.48 -15.93 -5.36
N GLY A 128 0.92 -17.15 -5.05
CA GLY A 128 0.64 -17.78 -3.77
C GLY A 128 1.10 -16.88 -2.61
N THR A 129 0.20 -16.53 -1.70
CA THR A 129 0.50 -15.61 -0.58
C THR A 129 1.63 -16.09 0.33
N LEU A 130 1.83 -17.41 0.46
CA LEU A 130 2.93 -18.00 1.22
C LEU A 130 4.31 -17.88 0.53
N LEU A 131 4.37 -17.56 -0.76
CA LEU A 131 5.65 -17.24 -1.42
C LEU A 131 6.20 -15.88 -0.96
N MET A 132 5.31 -14.98 -0.53
CA MET A 132 5.66 -13.62 -0.09
C MET A 132 5.74 -13.48 1.43
N ASP A 133 5.03 -14.34 2.18
CA ASP A 133 4.95 -14.30 3.64
C ASP A 133 5.57 -15.55 4.28
N THR A 134 6.86 -15.46 4.61
CA THR A 134 7.60 -16.44 5.41
C THR A 134 7.50 -16.18 6.93
N GLY A 135 6.42 -15.56 7.41
CA GLY A 135 6.22 -15.30 8.84
C GLY A 135 5.96 -16.57 9.67
N GLU A 136 6.84 -16.82 10.66
CA GLU A 136 6.82 -17.71 11.86
C GLU A 136 6.20 -19.13 11.83
N LYS A 137 5.35 -19.49 10.87
CA LYS A 137 4.73 -20.82 10.73
C LYS A 137 4.58 -21.21 9.25
N GLY A 138 5.69 -21.30 8.54
CA GLY A 138 5.72 -21.85 7.18
C GLY A 138 5.83 -23.37 7.19
N SER A 139 4.76 -24.10 6.85
CA SER A 139 4.87 -25.51 6.50
C SER A 139 5.53 -25.61 5.11
N TRP A 140 6.75 -26.14 5.06
CA TRP A 140 7.51 -26.37 3.82
C TRP A 140 6.67 -27.04 2.73
N ALA A 141 5.79 -27.97 3.13
CA ALA A 141 4.90 -28.67 2.21
C ALA A 141 3.88 -27.73 1.53
N LEU A 142 3.33 -26.77 2.28
CA LEU A 142 2.34 -25.83 1.75
C LEU A 142 2.98 -24.84 0.77
N SER A 143 4.20 -24.38 1.06
CA SER A 143 4.95 -23.49 0.16
C SER A 143 5.27 -24.18 -1.16
N LYS A 144 5.60 -25.47 -1.13
CA LYS A 144 5.82 -26.28 -2.34
C LYS A 144 4.56 -26.39 -3.20
N THR A 145 3.40 -26.69 -2.61
CA THR A 145 2.13 -26.72 -3.36
C THR A 145 1.78 -25.38 -4.00
N HIS A 146 1.99 -24.27 -3.30
CA HIS A 146 1.75 -22.93 -3.87
C HIS A 146 2.70 -22.61 -5.03
N PHE A 147 3.97 -23.03 -4.94
CA PHE A 147 4.92 -22.88 -6.03
C PHE A 147 4.53 -23.73 -7.25
N ASP A 148 4.13 -24.97 -7.04
CA ASP A 148 3.71 -25.88 -8.12
C ASP A 148 2.49 -25.32 -8.89
N ILE A 149 1.51 -24.73 -8.19
CA ILE A 149 0.35 -24.06 -8.81
C ILE A 149 0.80 -22.83 -9.62
N PHE A 150 1.75 -22.05 -9.09
CA PHE A 150 2.28 -20.88 -9.79
C PHE A 150 2.99 -21.28 -11.09
N ILE A 151 3.82 -22.33 -11.07
CA ILE A 151 4.47 -22.86 -12.28
C ILE A 151 3.41 -23.35 -13.28
N TYR A 152 2.36 -24.03 -12.83
CA TYR A 152 1.27 -24.48 -13.71
C TYR A 152 0.60 -23.30 -14.45
N ILE A 153 0.36 -22.17 -13.76
CA ILE A 153 -0.20 -20.97 -14.39
C ILE A 153 0.79 -20.38 -15.40
N LEU A 154 2.08 -20.32 -15.07
CA LEU A 154 3.09 -19.82 -16.01
C LEU A 154 3.20 -20.71 -17.26
N ASP A 155 3.14 -22.02 -17.10
CA ASP A 155 3.16 -22.97 -18.21
C ASP A 155 1.93 -22.77 -19.11
N TYR A 156 0.74 -22.60 -18.52
CA TYR A 156 -0.49 -22.28 -19.26
C TYR A 156 -0.34 -20.99 -20.09
N LEU A 157 0.19 -19.91 -19.49
CA LEU A 157 0.44 -18.65 -20.20
C LEU A 157 1.49 -18.80 -21.30
N GLY A 158 2.50 -19.65 -21.08
CA GLY A 158 3.47 -20.04 -22.09
C GLY A 158 2.80 -20.69 -23.31
N THR A 159 1.95 -21.69 -23.06
CA THR A 159 1.21 -22.39 -24.14
C THR A 159 0.28 -21.47 -24.92
N GLU A 160 -0.43 -20.56 -24.26
CA GLU A 160 -1.30 -19.57 -24.94
C GLU A 160 -0.51 -18.67 -25.89
N THR A 161 0.72 -18.30 -25.51
CA THR A 161 1.61 -17.47 -26.31
C THR A 161 2.16 -18.24 -27.51
N GLU A 162 2.50 -19.52 -27.32
CA GLU A 162 2.99 -20.41 -28.38
C GLU A 162 1.90 -20.73 -29.40
N ASP A 163 0.67 -21.00 -28.96
CA ASP A 163 -0.47 -21.24 -29.84
C ASP A 163 -0.71 -20.02 -30.74
N LYS A 164 -0.75 -18.80 -30.18
CA LYS A 164 -0.87 -17.55 -30.96
C LYS A 164 0.26 -17.36 -31.99
N ASN A 165 1.47 -17.83 -31.69
CA ASN A 165 2.59 -17.80 -32.63
C ASN A 165 2.41 -18.82 -33.77
N SER A 166 1.86 -20.00 -33.49
CA SER A 166 1.64 -21.06 -34.48
C SER A 166 0.56 -20.74 -35.52
N TYR A 167 -0.53 -20.05 -35.12
CA TYR A 167 -1.59 -19.62 -36.04
C TYR A 167 -1.14 -18.51 -37.02
N MET A 168 -0.09 -17.75 -36.70
CA MET A 168 0.43 -16.66 -37.53
C MET A 168 1.56 -17.09 -38.49
N GLY A 169 2.18 -18.26 -38.28
CA GLY A 169 3.27 -18.78 -39.12
C GLY A 169 2.83 -19.62 -40.32
N GLY A 170 1.52 -19.76 -40.55
CA GLY A 170 0.91 -20.65 -41.54
C GLY A 170 0.49 -20.01 -42.88
N THR A 171 0.87 -18.77 -43.19
CA THR A 171 0.56 -18.11 -44.47
C THR A 171 1.78 -17.48 -45.12
#